data_AF-A0A9E5NU57-F1
#
_entry.id   AF-A0A9E5NU57-F1
#
_cell.length_a   1.000
_cell.length_b   1.000
_cell.length_c   1.000
_cell.angle_alpha   90.00
_cell.angle_beta   90.00
_cell.angle_gamma   90.00
#
_symmetry.space_group_name_H-M   'P 1'
#
loop_
_entity.id
_entity.type
_entity.pdbx_description
1 polymer ?
#
loop_
_entity_poly.entity_id
_entity_poly.type
_entity_poly.pdbx_seq_one_letter_code
_entity_poly.pdbx_strand_id
1 'polypeptide(L)'
;MLDAIAATLPEQWQLTFQLLTFLIAWIPDAQATIFDFAWIANTHWATFFKRVFLLLPALLVIVAIWCTMLALYTVPFRSGRREFLVALVLLWWETGRSVWLFWVGIARFVWMLIGWAWGLLKLTLQLGFKSLRLVILTPFALLDWMGRKYFQPGVPWLAFLLTIGWSALEALIFTYTLMPTVSEVFYDLAGVESRTLMAPILWLFLFVVICGSFASIQVLAQAWERKDVKTFIQMCLVEFFVMFFEVVFLYRELIDAITPWIAANTGYQIGFGGTLAMASFGWIGIRAMTWFLFGRFGTPALLAVLARETISVAEAAPGERPRAPEPDWWRGPINALKAENEWFRARSLELLELMSLPVLQLLAAAVNCATVVITSRQAFKLPFTTLENVMIKDALVQVLRGQSGQPSTSGD
;
A
#
# COMPACT_ATOMS: atom_id res chain seq x y z
N MET A 1 23.72 -29.36 42.94
CA MET A 1 24.73 -30.24 42.31
C MET A 1 26.00 -30.35 43.16
N LEU A 2 26.56 -29.24 43.65
CA LEU A 2 27.72 -29.26 44.57
C LEU A 2 27.42 -29.95 45.90
N ASP A 3 26.19 -29.83 46.43
CA ASP A 3 25.80 -30.55 47.66
C ASP A 3 25.74 -32.07 47.46
N ALA A 4 25.36 -32.53 46.27
CA ALA A 4 25.38 -33.94 45.93
C ALA A 4 26.82 -34.49 45.85
N ILE A 5 27.78 -33.69 45.39
CA ILE A 5 29.20 -34.03 45.39
C ILE A 5 29.76 -34.01 46.82
N ALA A 6 29.39 -33.02 47.64
CA ALA A 6 29.79 -32.94 49.04
C ALA A 6 29.31 -34.18 49.84
N ALA A 7 28.09 -34.67 49.57
CA ALA A 7 27.55 -35.86 50.22
C ALA A 7 28.30 -37.17 49.86
N THR A 8 29.03 -37.21 48.74
CA THR A 8 29.86 -38.37 48.36
C THR A 8 31.26 -38.37 48.95
N LEU A 9 31.67 -37.26 49.58
CA LEU A 9 32.99 -37.13 50.20
C LEU A 9 32.99 -37.66 51.64
N PRO A 10 34.10 -38.24 52.12
CA PRO A 10 34.26 -38.62 53.52
C PRO A 10 34.04 -37.41 54.46
N GLU A 11 33.41 -37.61 55.62
CA GLU A 11 33.04 -36.53 56.58
C GLU A 11 34.20 -35.56 56.89
N GLN A 12 35.43 -36.08 56.95
CA GLN A 12 36.66 -35.33 57.20
C GLN A 12 36.93 -34.24 56.15
N TRP A 13 36.54 -34.50 54.89
CA TRP A 13 36.78 -33.62 53.74
C TRP A 13 35.58 -32.75 53.40
N GLN A 14 34.39 -33.04 53.95
CA GLN A 14 33.18 -32.26 53.67
C GLN A 14 33.31 -30.80 54.11
N LEU A 15 33.86 -30.56 55.30
CA LEU A 15 34.08 -29.21 55.82
C LEU A 15 35.08 -28.43 54.96
N THR A 16 36.19 -29.07 54.57
CA THR A 16 37.20 -28.45 53.70
C THR A 16 36.64 -28.17 52.31
N PHE A 17 35.84 -29.09 51.75
CA PHE A 17 35.18 -28.91 50.47
C PHE A 17 34.14 -27.79 50.51
N GLN A 18 33.31 -27.72 51.56
CA GLN A 18 32.36 -26.62 51.75
C GLN A 18 33.07 -25.28 51.90
N LEU A 19 34.16 -25.21 52.65
CA LEU A 19 34.91 -23.97 52.86
C LEU A 19 35.60 -23.51 51.57
N LEU A 20 36.11 -24.45 50.75
CA LEU A 20 36.67 -24.17 49.43
C LEU A 20 35.61 -23.82 48.37
N THR A 21 34.39 -24.35 48.47
CA THR A 21 33.34 -24.13 47.46
C THR A 21 32.38 -23.01 47.85
N PHE A 22 32.38 -22.52 49.09
CA PHE A 22 31.47 -21.50 49.60
C PHE A 22 31.37 -20.26 48.69
N LEU A 23 32.49 -19.78 48.14
CA LEU A 23 32.47 -18.60 47.26
C LEU A 23 31.88 -18.88 45.86
N ILE A 24 31.78 -20.15 45.44
CA ILE A 24 31.23 -20.56 44.12
C ILE A 24 29.85 -21.20 44.25
N ALA A 25 29.51 -21.79 45.41
CA ALA A 25 28.34 -22.63 45.59
C ALA A 25 27.01 -21.91 45.28
N TRP A 26 26.94 -20.60 45.51
CA TRP A 26 25.76 -19.78 45.24
C TRP A 26 25.64 -19.31 43.78
N ILE A 27 26.73 -19.38 42.99
CA ILE A 27 26.75 -18.86 41.61
C ILE A 27 25.76 -19.62 40.71
N PRO A 28 25.65 -20.97 40.77
CA PRO A 28 24.69 -21.72 39.98
C PRO A 28 23.22 -21.35 40.22
N ASP A 29 22.86 -21.00 41.45
CA ASP A 29 21.50 -20.58 41.78
C ASP A 29 21.25 -19.12 41.35
N ALA A 30 22.25 -18.26 41.52
CA ALA A 30 22.21 -16.88 41.04
C ALA A 30 22.12 -16.79 39.51
N GLN A 31 22.89 -17.59 38.75
CA GLN A 31 22.80 -17.62 37.29
C GLN A 31 21.41 -18.10 36.84
N ALA A 32 20.83 -19.11 37.51
CA ALA A 32 19.51 -19.62 37.17
C ALA A 32 18.45 -18.55 37.37
N THR A 33 18.50 -17.86 38.52
CA THR A 33 17.59 -16.75 38.84
C THR A 33 17.71 -15.60 37.83
N ILE A 34 18.93 -15.19 37.48
CA ILE A 34 19.18 -14.12 36.51
C ILE A 34 18.72 -14.52 35.10
N PHE A 35 19.01 -15.76 34.69
CA PHE A 35 18.63 -16.27 33.37
C PHE A 35 17.12 -16.45 33.25
N ASP A 36 16.47 -17.06 34.24
CA ASP A 36 15.02 -17.24 34.28
C ASP A 36 14.29 -15.90 34.29
N PHE A 37 14.79 -14.92 35.03
CA PHE A 37 14.24 -13.57 35.02
C PHE A 37 14.25 -12.95 33.61
N ALA A 38 15.34 -13.16 32.84
CA ALA A 38 15.48 -12.66 31.49
C ALA A 38 14.78 -13.51 30.42
N TRP A 39 14.55 -14.80 30.68
CA TRP A 39 14.02 -15.76 29.70
C TRP A 39 12.51 -15.98 29.81
N ILE A 40 11.96 -16.01 31.03
CA ILE A 40 10.58 -16.38 31.33
C ILE A 40 9.69 -15.14 31.51
N ALA A 41 8.53 -15.13 30.85
CA ALA A 41 7.47 -14.16 31.07
C ALA A 41 6.09 -14.76 30.76
N ASN A 42 5.04 -14.20 31.36
CA ASN A 42 3.65 -14.71 31.24
C ASN A 42 2.97 -14.32 29.91
N THR A 43 3.53 -13.38 29.15
CA THR A 43 2.94 -12.86 27.90
C THR A 43 3.98 -12.91 26.79
N HIS A 44 3.59 -13.32 25.58
CA HIS A 44 4.49 -13.40 24.42
C HIS A 44 5.25 -12.08 24.14
N TRP A 45 4.57 -10.94 24.28
CA TRP A 45 5.20 -9.61 24.16
C TRP A 45 6.25 -9.37 25.24
N ALA A 46 5.93 -9.69 26.49
CA ALA A 46 6.87 -9.55 27.60
C ALA A 46 8.10 -10.45 27.41
N THR A 47 7.91 -11.68 26.91
CA THR A 47 9.01 -12.60 26.59
C THR A 47 9.92 -12.02 25.51
N PHE A 48 9.35 -11.45 24.43
CA PHE A 48 10.12 -10.82 23.36
C PHE A 48 10.94 -9.63 23.89
N PHE A 49 10.32 -8.71 24.62
CA PHE A 49 11.02 -7.54 25.17
C PHE A 49 12.12 -7.93 26.16
N LYS A 50 11.86 -8.87 27.08
CA LYS A 50 12.90 -9.34 28.01
C LYS A 50 14.08 -9.98 27.27
N ARG A 51 13.83 -10.81 26.25
CA ARG A 51 14.91 -11.44 25.48
C ARG A 51 15.75 -10.43 24.69
N VAL A 52 15.12 -9.43 24.08
CA VAL A 52 15.84 -8.41 23.30
C VAL A 52 16.62 -7.44 24.20
N PHE A 53 16.03 -7.02 25.32
CA PHE A 53 16.61 -5.95 26.16
C PHE A 53 17.45 -6.42 27.36
N LEU A 54 17.22 -7.65 27.86
CA LEU A 54 17.82 -8.11 29.12
C LEU A 54 18.74 -9.31 28.95
N LEU A 55 18.62 -10.10 27.88
CA LEU A 55 19.38 -11.34 27.74
C LEU A 55 20.89 -11.09 27.61
N LEU A 56 21.30 -10.19 26.71
CA LEU A 56 22.73 -9.87 26.54
C LEU A 56 23.35 -9.22 27.79
N PRO A 57 22.71 -8.21 28.44
CA PRO A 57 23.16 -7.71 29.74
C PRO A 57 23.23 -8.79 30.83
N ALA A 58 22.24 -9.67 30.91
CA ALA A 58 22.20 -10.75 31.90
C ALA A 58 23.37 -11.73 31.72
N LEU A 59 23.66 -12.12 30.48
CA LEU A 59 24.83 -12.97 30.17
C LEU A 59 26.15 -12.29 30.54
N LEU A 60 26.29 -10.99 30.26
CA LEU A 60 27.48 -10.24 30.65
C LEU A 60 27.66 -10.22 32.18
N VAL A 61 26.58 -10.01 32.94
CA VAL A 61 26.62 -10.04 34.41
C VAL A 61 27.02 -11.43 34.91
N ILE A 62 26.47 -12.51 34.33
CA ILE A 62 26.86 -13.88 34.67
C ILE A 62 28.36 -14.09 34.43
N VAL A 63 28.88 -13.69 33.26
CA VAL A 63 30.32 -13.77 32.95
C VAL A 63 31.16 -12.96 33.94
N ALA A 64 30.72 -11.74 34.28
CA ALA A 64 31.41 -10.87 35.22
C ALA A 64 31.45 -11.48 36.63
N ILE A 65 30.36 -12.08 37.11
CA ILE A 65 30.30 -12.79 38.40
C ILE A 65 31.29 -13.96 38.42
N TRP A 66 31.24 -14.83 37.40
CA TRP A 66 32.18 -15.96 37.29
C TRP A 66 33.64 -15.49 37.26
N CYS A 67 33.96 -14.49 36.44
CA CYS A 67 35.31 -13.93 36.36
C CYS A 67 35.77 -13.31 37.68
N THR A 68 34.89 -12.59 38.38
CA THR A 68 35.20 -11.96 39.67
C THR A 68 35.48 -13.00 40.76
N MET A 69 34.70 -14.08 40.79
CA MET A 69 34.88 -15.14 41.77
C MET A 69 36.15 -15.96 41.50
N LEU A 70 36.44 -16.28 40.23
CA LEU A 70 37.71 -16.89 39.84
C LEU A 70 38.90 -15.97 40.17
N ALA A 71 38.78 -14.67 39.93
CA ALA A 71 39.79 -13.69 40.30
C ALA A 71 40.08 -13.70 41.81
N LEU A 72 39.03 -13.75 42.65
CA LEU A 72 39.17 -13.75 44.12
C LEU A 72 40.02 -14.92 44.63
N TYR A 73 39.89 -16.12 44.06
CA TYR A 73 40.76 -17.25 44.43
C TYR A 73 42.24 -17.02 44.10
N THR A 74 42.54 -16.22 43.08
CA THR A 74 43.92 -15.92 42.67
C THR A 74 44.56 -14.77 43.45
N VAL A 75 43.77 -13.93 44.15
CA VAL A 75 44.24 -12.75 44.88
C VAL A 75 45.35 -13.06 45.90
N PRO A 76 45.26 -14.11 46.73
CA PRO A 76 46.31 -14.40 47.72
C PRO A 76 47.68 -14.67 47.09
N PHE A 77 47.69 -15.23 45.88
CA PHE A 77 48.89 -15.71 45.19
C PHE A 77 49.50 -14.67 44.22
N ARG A 78 48.85 -13.52 44.02
CA ARG A 78 49.26 -12.52 43.02
C ARG A 78 50.16 -11.44 43.62
N SER A 79 51.28 -11.14 42.95
CA SER A 79 52.09 -9.93 43.19
C SER A 79 51.37 -8.69 42.65
N GLY A 80 51.26 -7.60 43.41
CA GLY A 80 50.52 -6.40 42.98
C GLY A 80 49.02 -6.39 43.32
N ARG A 81 48.62 -6.98 44.47
CA ARG A 81 47.22 -7.12 44.93
C ARG A 81 46.40 -5.84 44.84
N ARG A 82 47.00 -4.69 45.20
CA ARG A 82 46.31 -3.40 45.17
C ARG A 82 45.91 -2.99 43.76
N GLU A 83 46.83 -3.08 42.79
CA GLU A 83 46.56 -2.74 41.39
C GLU A 83 45.51 -3.67 40.80
N PHE A 84 45.58 -4.97 41.12
CA PHE A 84 44.59 -5.94 40.68
C PHE A 84 43.18 -5.67 41.25
N LEU A 85 43.08 -5.36 42.54
CA LEU A 85 41.79 -5.01 43.16
C LEU A 85 41.20 -3.73 42.55
N VAL A 86 42.02 -2.73 42.24
CA VAL A 86 41.58 -1.52 41.52
C VAL A 86 41.09 -1.88 40.12
N ALA A 87 41.82 -2.73 39.38
CA ALA A 87 41.38 -3.21 38.06
C ALA A 87 40.05 -3.98 38.12
N LEU A 88 39.82 -4.76 39.18
CA LEU A 88 38.57 -5.50 39.41
C LEU A 88 37.39 -4.55 39.66
N VAL A 89 37.58 -3.49 40.44
CA VAL A 89 36.54 -2.47 40.67
C VAL A 89 36.25 -1.70 39.38
N LEU A 90 37.29 -1.30 38.64
CA LEU A 90 37.13 -0.63 37.34
C LEU A 90 36.44 -1.54 36.32
N LEU A 91 36.67 -2.85 36.36
CA LEU A 91 35.98 -3.82 35.50
C LEU A 91 34.46 -3.81 35.74
N TRP A 92 34.01 -3.78 36.99
CA TRP A 92 32.58 -3.69 37.32
C TRP A 92 31.97 -2.36 36.89
N TRP A 93 32.71 -1.26 37.05
CA TRP A 93 32.30 0.04 36.53
C TRP A 93 32.12 0.03 35.00
N GLU A 94 33.11 -0.52 34.27
CA GLU A 94 33.07 -0.66 32.81
C GLU A 94 31.94 -1.58 32.34
N THR A 95 31.68 -2.66 33.07
CA THR A 95 30.57 -3.58 32.83
C THR A 95 29.22 -2.86 32.96
N GLY A 96 29.01 -2.13 34.07
CA GLY A 96 27.80 -1.34 34.28
C GLY A 96 27.60 -0.26 33.22
N ARG A 97 28.67 0.46 32.88
CA ARG A 97 28.66 1.47 31.81
C ARG A 97 28.30 0.86 30.45
N SER A 98 28.80 -0.34 30.14
CA SER A 98 28.50 -1.04 28.89
C SER A 98 27.04 -1.48 28.82
N VAL A 99 26.47 -1.96 29.94
CA VAL A 99 25.03 -2.27 30.04
C VAL A 99 24.18 -1.01 29.83
N TRP A 100 24.59 0.11 30.43
CA TRP A 100 23.90 1.38 30.24
C TRP A 100 23.94 1.86 28.77
N LEU A 101 25.12 1.83 28.14
CA LEU A 101 25.29 2.20 26.73
C LEU A 101 24.49 1.30 25.79
N PHE A 102 24.32 0.02 26.13
CA PHE A 102 23.43 -0.88 25.41
C PHE A 102 21.98 -0.36 25.37
N TRP A 103 21.44 0.05 26.52
CA TRP A 103 20.07 0.59 26.58
C TRP A 103 19.94 1.93 25.86
N VAL A 104 20.93 2.82 26.01
CA VAL A 104 20.96 4.10 25.28
C VAL A 104 21.02 3.87 23.76
N GLY A 105 21.83 2.90 23.31
CA GLY A 105 21.94 2.51 21.90
C GLY A 105 20.59 2.02 21.35
N ILE A 106 19.90 1.14 22.08
CA ILE A 106 18.56 0.68 21.68
C ILE A 106 17.56 1.83 21.68
N ALA A 107 17.54 2.68 22.70
CA ALA A 107 16.61 3.82 22.76
C ALA A 107 16.80 4.77 21.57
N ARG A 108 18.06 5.05 21.19
CA ARG A 108 18.38 5.85 20.01
C ARG A 108 17.92 5.18 18.71
N PHE A 109 18.09 3.86 18.61
CA PHE A 109 17.59 3.08 17.47
C PHE A 109 16.05 3.12 17.36
N VAL A 110 15.34 2.92 18.48
CA VAL A 110 13.87 3.01 18.52
C VAL A 110 13.39 4.41 18.14
N TRP A 111 14.02 5.46 18.67
CA TRP A 111 13.69 6.84 18.32
C TRP A 111 13.87 7.10 16.82
N MET A 112 14.95 6.59 16.23
CA MET A 112 15.19 6.66 14.80
C MET A 112 14.11 5.95 13.99
N LEU A 113 13.71 4.74 14.40
CA LEU A 113 12.64 3.97 13.75
C LEU A 113 11.28 4.69 13.79
N ILE A 114 10.95 5.35 14.91
CA ILE A 114 9.71 6.14 15.04
C ILE A 114 9.74 7.31 14.06
N GLY A 115 10.85 8.06 14.01
CA GLY A 115 11.02 9.15 13.06
C GLY A 115 10.89 8.69 11.60
N TRP A 116 11.39 7.49 11.30
CA TRP A 116 11.25 6.85 9.98
C TRP A 116 9.82 6.45 9.65
N ALA A 117 9.13 5.77 10.57
CA ALA A 117 7.73 5.39 10.40
C ALA A 117 6.85 6.62 10.12
N TRP A 118 7.14 7.73 10.81
CA TRP A 118 6.47 9.01 10.57
C TRP A 118 6.77 9.58 9.19
N GLY A 119 8.03 9.54 8.75
CA GLY A 119 8.45 9.97 7.42
C GLY A 119 7.75 9.19 6.30
N LEU A 120 7.75 7.86 6.40
CA LEU A 120 7.07 6.95 5.46
C LEU A 120 5.56 7.17 5.44
N LEU A 121 4.94 7.33 6.61
CA LEU A 121 3.51 7.63 6.72
C LEU A 121 3.17 8.94 6.03
N LYS A 122 3.94 10.01 6.29
CA LYS A 122 3.76 11.32 5.67
C LYS A 122 3.91 11.23 4.14
N LEU A 123 4.89 10.49 3.66
CA LEU A 123 5.13 10.32 2.23
C LEU A 123 4.00 9.56 1.56
N THR A 124 3.56 8.45 2.16
CA THR A 124 2.43 7.64 1.68
C THR A 124 1.15 8.48 1.63
N LEU A 125 0.89 9.29 2.67
CA LEU A 125 -0.22 10.23 2.69
C LEU A 125 -0.11 11.28 1.58
N GLN A 126 1.07 11.88 1.38
CA GLN A 126 1.26 12.89 0.32
C GLN A 126 1.11 12.30 -1.08
N LEU A 127 1.65 11.10 -1.32
CA LEU A 127 1.51 10.40 -2.59
C LEU A 127 0.06 9.98 -2.83
N GLY A 128 -0.62 9.46 -1.80
CA GLY A 128 -2.03 9.09 -1.84
C GLY A 128 -2.91 10.30 -2.12
N PHE A 129 -2.67 11.43 -1.47
CA PHE A 129 -3.44 12.66 -1.69
C PHE A 129 -3.23 13.22 -3.10
N LYS A 130 -1.98 13.20 -3.61
CA LYS A 130 -1.67 13.60 -4.99
C LYS A 130 -2.31 12.67 -6.00
N SER A 131 -2.25 11.36 -5.78
CA SER A 131 -2.85 10.34 -6.65
C SER A 131 -4.38 10.44 -6.67
N LEU A 132 -5.01 10.59 -5.50
CA LEU A 132 -6.45 10.78 -5.37
C LEU A 132 -6.93 12.05 -6.10
N ARG A 133 -6.23 13.16 -5.90
CA ARG A 133 -6.50 14.41 -6.63
C ARG A 133 -6.35 14.22 -8.13
N LEU A 134 -5.40 13.39 -8.57
CA LEU A 134 -5.19 13.07 -9.98
C LEU A 134 -6.33 12.20 -10.54
N VAL A 135 -6.74 11.14 -9.86
CA VAL A 135 -7.86 10.27 -10.29
C VAL A 135 -9.16 11.06 -10.41
N ILE A 136 -9.37 12.03 -9.51
CA ILE A 136 -10.54 12.89 -9.55
C ILE A 136 -10.46 13.92 -10.69
N LEU A 137 -9.28 14.51 -10.95
CA LEU A 137 -9.13 15.59 -11.95
C LEU A 137 -8.83 15.10 -13.38
N THR A 138 -8.27 13.91 -13.54
CA THR A 138 -7.90 13.32 -14.84
C THR A 138 -9.08 13.05 -15.78
N PRO A 139 -10.26 12.56 -15.34
CA PRO A 139 -11.40 12.45 -16.24
C PRO A 139 -11.80 13.83 -16.77
N PHE A 140 -11.80 14.87 -15.93
CA PHE A 140 -12.11 16.24 -16.34
C PHE A 140 -11.06 16.84 -17.29
N ALA A 141 -9.78 16.58 -17.07
CA ALA A 141 -8.70 17.06 -17.93
C ALA A 141 -8.66 16.34 -19.30
N LEU A 142 -8.95 15.03 -19.33
CA LEU A 142 -9.11 14.27 -20.56
C LEU A 142 -10.38 14.69 -21.32
N LEU A 143 -11.47 15.00 -20.62
CA LEU A 143 -12.69 15.59 -21.18
C LEU A 143 -12.43 16.96 -21.81
N ASP A 144 -11.65 17.84 -21.15
CA ASP A 144 -11.28 19.16 -21.67
C ASP A 144 -10.33 19.05 -22.89
N TRP A 145 -9.39 18.11 -22.87
CA TRP A 145 -8.49 17.86 -24.00
C TRP A 145 -9.20 17.25 -25.22
N MET A 146 -10.12 16.29 -25.01
CA MET A 146 -10.96 15.78 -26.09
C MET A 146 -11.94 16.84 -26.60
N GLY A 147 -12.47 17.69 -25.71
CA GLY A 147 -13.29 18.84 -26.07
C GLY A 147 -12.57 19.82 -27.00
N ARG A 148 -11.32 20.16 -26.70
CA ARG A 148 -10.52 21.12 -27.50
C ARG A 148 -9.96 20.56 -28.81
N LYS A 149 -9.69 19.25 -28.88
CA LYS A 149 -9.10 18.61 -30.07
C LYS A 149 -10.14 18.23 -31.13
N TYR A 150 -11.39 18.01 -30.73
CA TYR A 150 -12.47 17.59 -31.64
C TYR A 150 -13.55 18.65 -31.88
N PHE A 151 -13.69 19.68 -31.04
CA PHE A 151 -14.82 20.61 -31.11
C PHE A 151 -14.41 22.08 -31.01
N GLN A 152 -14.81 22.88 -32.00
CA GLN A 152 -14.77 24.34 -31.96
C GLN A 152 -15.72 24.90 -30.88
N PRO A 153 -15.47 26.12 -30.36
CA PRO A 153 -16.28 26.72 -29.30
C PRO A 153 -17.71 26.99 -29.79
N GLY A 154 -18.68 26.22 -29.29
CA GLY A 154 -20.10 26.40 -29.63
C GLY A 154 -20.97 25.15 -29.50
N VAL A 155 -20.40 23.93 -29.47
CA VAL A 155 -21.18 22.71 -29.27
C VAL A 155 -21.27 22.39 -27.77
N PRO A 156 -22.48 22.31 -27.17
CA PRO A 156 -22.63 22.00 -25.76
C PRO A 156 -22.23 20.54 -25.51
N TRP A 157 -21.03 20.30 -24.97
CA TRP A 157 -20.59 18.99 -24.46
C TRP A 157 -21.63 18.33 -23.55
N LEU A 158 -22.37 19.18 -22.82
CA LEU A 158 -23.50 18.80 -21.99
C LEU A 158 -24.61 18.12 -22.80
N ALA A 159 -24.91 18.59 -24.02
CA ALA A 159 -25.94 17.99 -24.88
C ALA A 159 -25.53 16.59 -25.37
N PHE A 160 -24.24 16.37 -25.66
CA PHE A 160 -23.73 15.03 -26.00
C PHE A 160 -23.86 14.06 -24.82
N LEU A 161 -23.39 14.47 -23.63
CA LEU A 161 -23.52 13.64 -22.42
C LEU A 161 -24.97 13.42 -22.01
N LEU A 162 -25.84 14.43 -22.16
CA LEU A 162 -27.27 14.29 -21.93
C LEU A 162 -27.91 13.36 -22.95
N THR A 163 -27.49 13.36 -24.22
CA THR A 163 -27.99 12.42 -25.23
C THR A 163 -27.60 10.98 -24.89
N ILE A 164 -26.34 10.75 -24.53
CA ILE A 164 -25.87 9.42 -24.09
C ILE A 164 -26.56 9.01 -22.78
N GLY A 165 -26.61 9.90 -21.80
CA GLY A 165 -27.26 9.63 -20.51
C GLY A 165 -28.74 9.35 -20.65
N TRP A 166 -29.44 10.09 -21.52
CA TRP A 166 -30.85 9.87 -21.81
C TRP A 166 -31.08 8.56 -22.55
N SER A 167 -30.30 8.27 -23.60
CA SER A 167 -30.40 6.98 -24.30
C SER A 167 -30.11 5.78 -23.38
N ALA A 168 -29.18 5.92 -22.44
CA ALA A 168 -28.90 4.91 -21.40
C ALA A 168 -30.08 4.75 -20.43
N LEU A 169 -30.73 5.85 -20.04
CA LEU A 169 -31.92 5.86 -19.19
C LEU A 169 -33.13 5.24 -19.90
N GLU A 170 -33.36 5.60 -21.16
CA GLU A 170 -34.43 5.06 -21.99
C GLU A 170 -34.24 3.55 -22.20
N ALA A 171 -33.01 3.11 -22.51
CA ALA A 171 -32.67 1.69 -22.60
C ALA A 171 -32.89 0.95 -21.28
N LEU A 172 -32.60 1.60 -20.15
CA LEU A 172 -32.83 1.01 -18.82
C LEU A 172 -34.32 0.84 -18.51
N ILE A 173 -35.14 1.85 -18.82
CA ILE A 173 -36.61 1.76 -18.68
C ILE A 173 -37.15 0.63 -19.55
N PHE A 174 -36.77 0.56 -20.83
CA PHE A 174 -37.26 -0.48 -21.73
C PHE A 174 -36.74 -1.87 -21.37
N THR A 175 -35.51 -1.99 -20.88
CA THR A 175 -34.99 -3.27 -20.37
C THR A 175 -35.86 -3.77 -19.23
N TYR A 176 -36.24 -2.88 -18.30
CA TYR A 176 -37.07 -3.23 -17.17
C TYR A 176 -38.49 -3.65 -17.60
N THR A 177 -39.10 -2.94 -18.55
CA THR A 177 -40.46 -3.26 -19.03
C THR A 177 -40.49 -4.50 -19.91
N LEU A 178 -39.47 -4.73 -20.74
CA LEU A 178 -39.39 -5.90 -21.61
C LEU A 178 -38.92 -7.17 -20.90
N MET A 179 -38.29 -7.05 -19.73
CA MET A 179 -37.68 -8.19 -19.05
C MET A 179 -38.64 -9.39 -18.89
N PRO A 180 -39.92 -9.21 -18.45
CA PRO A 180 -40.86 -10.31 -18.31
C PRO A 180 -41.13 -11.00 -19.65
N THR A 181 -41.45 -10.23 -20.69
CA THR A 181 -41.79 -10.74 -22.02
C THR A 181 -40.63 -11.48 -22.67
N VAL A 182 -39.42 -10.91 -22.61
CA VAL A 182 -38.25 -11.55 -23.21
C VAL A 182 -37.88 -12.80 -22.40
N SER A 183 -38.02 -12.77 -21.07
CA SER A 183 -37.75 -13.94 -20.23
C SER A 183 -38.71 -15.11 -20.49
N GLU A 184 -39.98 -14.85 -20.76
CA GLU A 184 -40.98 -15.86 -21.14
C GLU A 184 -40.63 -16.49 -22.48
N VAL A 185 -40.33 -15.68 -23.50
CA VAL A 185 -39.90 -16.18 -24.82
C VAL A 185 -38.63 -17.01 -24.75
N PHE A 186 -37.64 -16.58 -23.97
CA PHE A 186 -36.41 -17.36 -23.77
C PHE A 186 -36.64 -18.63 -22.95
N TYR A 187 -37.56 -18.59 -21.98
CA TYR A 187 -37.95 -19.78 -21.22
C TYR A 187 -38.58 -20.82 -22.14
N ASP A 188 -39.49 -20.41 -23.02
CA ASP A 188 -40.15 -21.29 -23.99
C ASP A 188 -39.18 -21.87 -25.04
N LEU A 189 -38.16 -21.10 -25.45
CA LEU A 189 -37.18 -21.52 -26.47
C LEU A 189 -36.00 -22.33 -25.92
N ALA A 190 -35.52 -22.00 -24.72
CA ALA A 190 -34.26 -22.53 -24.19
C ALA A 190 -34.41 -23.31 -22.88
N GLY A 191 -35.55 -23.20 -22.17
CA GLY A 191 -35.79 -23.88 -20.90
C GLY A 191 -34.86 -23.45 -19.74
N VAL A 192 -34.12 -22.36 -19.89
CA VAL A 192 -33.12 -21.88 -18.90
C VAL A 192 -33.51 -20.51 -18.37
N GLU A 193 -33.72 -20.41 -17.05
CA GLU A 193 -33.91 -19.15 -16.34
C GLU A 193 -32.56 -18.47 -16.04
N SER A 194 -32.00 -17.72 -17.00
CA SER A 194 -30.77 -16.93 -16.77
C SER A 194 -31.06 -15.42 -16.76
N ARG A 195 -31.77 -14.96 -15.72
CA ARG A 195 -32.10 -13.54 -15.51
C ARG A 195 -30.85 -12.64 -15.43
N THR A 196 -29.75 -13.15 -14.87
CA THR A 196 -28.52 -12.38 -14.58
C THR A 196 -27.74 -11.97 -15.83
N LEU A 197 -27.65 -12.85 -16.84
CA LEU A 197 -26.93 -12.55 -18.09
C LEU A 197 -27.82 -11.85 -19.12
N MET A 198 -29.12 -12.08 -19.04
CA MET A 198 -30.09 -11.57 -20.00
C MET A 198 -30.32 -10.07 -19.87
N ALA A 199 -30.39 -9.55 -18.64
CA ALA A 199 -30.56 -8.12 -18.38
C ALA A 199 -29.48 -7.22 -19.01
N PRO A 200 -28.15 -7.47 -18.82
CA PRO A 200 -27.12 -6.62 -19.43
C PRO A 200 -27.06 -6.75 -20.95
N ILE A 201 -27.36 -7.93 -21.51
CA ILE A 201 -27.39 -8.14 -22.98
C ILE A 201 -28.55 -7.37 -23.61
N LEU A 202 -29.75 -7.49 -23.03
CA LEU A 202 -30.94 -6.77 -23.48
C LEU A 202 -30.73 -5.26 -23.38
N TRP A 203 -30.14 -4.79 -22.27
CA TRP A 203 -29.82 -3.38 -22.08
C TRP A 203 -28.85 -2.84 -23.13
N LEU A 204 -27.76 -3.56 -23.42
CA LEU A 204 -26.80 -3.16 -24.44
C LEU A 204 -27.45 -3.12 -25.82
N PHE A 205 -28.26 -4.13 -26.16
CA PHE A 205 -28.98 -4.19 -27.43
C PHE A 205 -29.93 -3.00 -27.60
N LEU A 206 -30.77 -2.72 -26.59
CA LEU A 206 -31.71 -1.59 -26.60
C LEU A 206 -30.98 -0.25 -26.65
N PHE A 207 -29.88 -0.10 -25.92
CA PHE A 207 -29.05 1.10 -25.95
C PHE A 207 -28.54 1.39 -27.37
N VAL A 208 -28.04 0.38 -28.08
CA VAL A 208 -27.57 0.55 -29.48
C VAL A 208 -28.72 0.93 -30.42
N VAL A 209 -29.89 0.31 -30.28
CA VAL A 209 -31.07 0.62 -31.10
C VAL A 209 -31.53 2.06 -30.88
N ILE A 210 -31.64 2.50 -29.63
CA ILE A 210 -32.06 3.87 -29.27
C ILE A 210 -31.04 4.92 -29.76
N CYS A 211 -29.73 4.65 -29.60
CA CYS A 211 -28.70 5.52 -30.17
C CYS A 211 -28.80 5.58 -31.70
N GLY A 212 -29.10 4.45 -32.34
CA GLY A 212 -29.35 4.36 -33.79
C GLY A 212 -30.55 5.21 -34.23
N SER A 213 -31.64 5.23 -33.47
CA SER A 213 -32.81 6.07 -33.73
C SER A 213 -32.50 7.58 -33.60
N PHE A 214 -31.58 8.00 -32.73
CA PHE A 214 -31.16 9.41 -32.73
C PHE A 214 -30.28 9.74 -33.94
N ALA A 215 -29.38 8.83 -34.33
CA ALA A 215 -28.55 8.98 -35.53
C ALA A 215 -29.40 9.09 -36.80
N SER A 216 -30.49 8.31 -36.90
CA SER A 216 -31.42 8.34 -38.03
C SER A 216 -32.13 9.70 -38.16
N ILE A 217 -32.65 10.24 -37.05
CA ILE A 217 -33.29 11.57 -37.02
C ILE A 217 -32.28 12.67 -37.40
N GLN A 218 -31.01 12.54 -37.02
CA GLN A 218 -29.97 13.51 -37.38
C GLN A 218 -29.66 13.52 -38.88
N VAL A 219 -29.61 12.35 -39.51
CA VAL A 219 -29.45 12.25 -40.97
C VAL A 219 -30.69 12.82 -41.68
N LEU A 220 -31.89 12.57 -41.14
CA LEU A 220 -33.13 13.12 -41.67
C LEU A 220 -33.15 14.66 -41.61
N ALA A 221 -32.75 15.24 -40.47
CA ALA A 221 -32.65 16.68 -40.29
C ALA A 221 -31.60 17.30 -41.24
N GLN A 222 -30.45 16.65 -41.40
CA GLN A 222 -29.42 17.10 -42.34
C GLN A 222 -29.89 17.03 -43.80
N ALA A 223 -30.62 15.97 -44.19
CA ALA A 223 -31.17 15.83 -45.52
C ALA A 223 -32.19 16.93 -45.84
N TRP A 224 -33.01 17.30 -44.84
CA TRP A 224 -33.94 18.43 -44.94
C TRP A 224 -33.20 19.76 -45.15
N GLU A 225 -32.18 20.05 -44.34
CA GLU A 225 -31.37 21.26 -44.46
C GLU A 225 -30.63 21.34 -45.81
N ARG A 226 -30.09 20.21 -46.28
CA ARG A 226 -29.36 20.11 -47.56
C ARG A 226 -30.27 20.02 -48.78
N LYS A 227 -31.60 20.01 -48.60
CA LYS A 227 -32.62 19.83 -49.64
C LYS A 227 -32.39 18.57 -50.50
N ASP A 228 -31.80 17.53 -49.93
CA ASP A 228 -31.62 16.25 -50.61
C ASP A 228 -32.87 15.38 -50.45
N VAL A 229 -33.76 15.53 -51.44
CA VAL A 229 -35.07 14.85 -51.46
C VAL A 229 -34.93 13.34 -51.46
N LYS A 230 -33.88 12.79 -52.11
CA LYS A 230 -33.68 11.34 -52.20
C LYS A 230 -33.35 10.77 -50.82
N THR A 231 -32.36 11.37 -50.14
CA THR A 231 -31.95 10.93 -48.81
C THR A 231 -33.08 11.15 -47.79
N PHE A 232 -33.82 12.26 -47.89
CA PHE A 232 -34.97 12.52 -47.03
C PHE A 232 -36.05 11.43 -47.12
N ILE A 233 -36.44 11.04 -48.35
CA ILE A 233 -37.47 10.00 -48.56
C ILE A 233 -36.99 8.64 -48.03
N GLN A 234 -35.74 8.26 -48.31
CA GLN A 234 -35.17 7.00 -47.81
C GLN A 234 -35.13 6.97 -46.27
N MET A 235 -34.72 8.09 -45.67
CA MET A 235 -34.60 8.20 -44.23
C MET A 235 -35.96 8.20 -43.53
N CYS A 236 -36.99 8.85 -44.12
CA CYS A 236 -38.36 8.77 -43.63
C CYS A 236 -38.90 7.33 -43.63
N LEU A 237 -38.57 6.54 -44.65
CA LEU A 237 -38.99 5.13 -44.74
C LEU A 237 -38.31 4.27 -43.67
N VAL A 238 -37.01 4.49 -43.44
CA VAL A 238 -36.27 3.82 -42.35
C VAL A 238 -36.86 4.19 -40.99
N GLU A 239 -37.13 5.48 -40.75
CA GLU A 239 -37.69 5.96 -39.49
C GLU A 239 -39.10 5.40 -39.25
N PHE A 240 -39.92 5.30 -40.30
CA PHE A 240 -41.24 4.67 -40.20
C PHE A 240 -41.15 3.19 -39.82
N PHE A 241 -40.17 2.46 -40.36
CA PHE A 241 -39.93 1.07 -40.01
C PHE A 241 -39.45 0.93 -38.55
N VAL A 242 -38.53 1.79 -38.11
CA VAL A 242 -38.06 1.84 -36.71
C VAL A 242 -39.22 2.17 -35.78
N MET A 243 -40.04 3.16 -36.13
CA MET A 243 -41.25 3.52 -35.39
C MET A 243 -42.19 2.33 -35.26
N PHE A 244 -42.45 1.58 -36.34
CA PHE A 244 -43.30 0.39 -36.27
C PHE A 244 -42.77 -0.64 -35.27
N PHE A 245 -41.46 -0.92 -35.31
CA PHE A 245 -40.83 -1.85 -34.39
C PHE A 245 -40.87 -1.35 -32.93
N GLU A 246 -40.40 -0.12 -32.68
CA GLU A 246 -40.36 0.44 -31.33
C GLU A 246 -41.76 0.63 -30.73
N VAL A 247 -42.75 0.99 -31.53
CA VAL A 247 -44.13 1.15 -31.06
C VAL A 247 -44.75 -0.19 -30.69
N VAL A 248 -44.62 -1.20 -31.55
CA VAL A 248 -45.25 -2.52 -31.33
C VAL A 248 -44.58 -3.30 -30.21
N PHE A 249 -43.25 -3.23 -30.11
CA PHE A 249 -42.48 -4.05 -29.16
C PHE A 249 -42.07 -3.29 -27.88
N LEU A 250 -41.75 -1.99 -27.94
CA LEU A 250 -41.23 -1.25 -26.77
C LEU A 250 -42.31 -0.39 -26.10
N TYR A 251 -42.85 0.58 -26.85
CA TYR A 251 -43.77 1.57 -26.30
C TYR A 251 -45.13 0.97 -25.96
N ARG A 252 -45.59 -0.03 -26.70
CA ARG A 252 -46.81 -0.76 -26.34
C ARG A 252 -46.66 -1.40 -24.96
N GLU A 253 -45.60 -2.16 -24.71
CA GLU A 253 -45.36 -2.82 -23.43
C GLU A 253 -45.21 -1.79 -22.29
N LEU A 254 -44.60 -0.64 -22.57
CA LEU A 254 -44.56 0.49 -21.64
C LEU A 254 -45.96 1.03 -21.31
N ILE A 255 -46.82 1.25 -22.31
CA ILE A 255 -48.19 1.73 -22.10
C ILE A 255 -49.04 0.65 -21.41
N ASP A 256 -48.91 -0.62 -21.78
CA ASP A 256 -49.61 -1.74 -21.17
C ASP A 256 -49.23 -1.88 -19.68
N ALA A 257 -47.96 -1.63 -19.32
CA ALA A 257 -47.51 -1.58 -17.92
C ALA A 257 -48.11 -0.40 -17.13
N ILE A 258 -48.39 0.74 -17.78
CA ILE A 258 -48.95 1.95 -17.16
C ILE A 258 -50.50 1.95 -17.17
N THR A 259 -51.12 1.19 -18.08
CA THR A 259 -52.58 1.15 -18.29
C THR A 259 -53.39 0.80 -17.04
N PRO A 260 -52.97 -0.13 -16.16
CA PRO A 260 -53.68 -0.40 -14.90
C PRO A 260 -53.81 0.84 -14.01
N TRP A 261 -52.78 1.70 -13.98
CA TRP A 261 -52.81 2.96 -13.24
C TRP A 261 -53.75 3.99 -13.88
N ILE A 262 -53.79 4.06 -15.22
CA ILE A 262 -54.70 4.94 -15.95
C ILE A 262 -56.16 4.51 -15.72
N ALA A 263 -56.43 3.21 -15.84
CA ALA A 263 -57.77 2.65 -15.65
C ALA A 263 -58.30 2.88 -14.23
N ALA A 264 -57.43 2.81 -13.21
CA ALA A 264 -57.80 3.11 -11.83
C ALA A 264 -58.23 4.58 -11.60
N ASN A 265 -57.64 5.52 -12.33
CA ASN A 265 -57.91 6.96 -12.16
C ASN A 265 -58.99 7.52 -13.09
N THR A 266 -59.24 6.89 -14.25
CA THR A 266 -60.18 7.39 -15.26
C THR A 266 -61.38 6.48 -15.53
N GLY A 267 -61.40 5.25 -14.99
CA GLY A 267 -62.51 4.30 -15.12
C GLY A 267 -62.71 3.74 -16.53
N TYR A 268 -61.84 4.07 -17.49
CA TYR A 268 -61.92 3.64 -18.89
C TYR A 268 -60.82 2.63 -19.20
N GLN A 269 -61.19 1.47 -19.75
CA GLN A 269 -60.25 0.47 -20.25
C GLN A 269 -59.88 0.80 -21.69
N ILE A 270 -58.60 1.14 -21.91
CA ILE A 270 -58.07 1.42 -23.23
C ILE A 270 -58.01 0.10 -24.02
N GLY A 271 -58.77 -0.01 -25.10
CA GLY A 271 -58.67 -1.17 -26.01
C GLY A 271 -57.36 -1.17 -26.79
N PHE A 272 -56.99 -2.31 -27.39
CA PHE A 272 -55.73 -2.51 -28.12
C PHE A 272 -55.38 -1.39 -29.11
N GLY A 273 -56.36 -0.94 -29.92
CA GLY A 273 -56.14 0.16 -30.86
C GLY A 273 -55.86 1.51 -30.18
N GLY A 274 -56.45 1.74 -29.00
CA GLY A 274 -56.19 2.92 -28.18
C GLY A 274 -54.78 2.88 -27.57
N THR A 275 -54.32 1.72 -27.12
CA THR A 275 -52.95 1.51 -26.62
C THR A 275 -51.93 1.79 -27.72
N LEU A 276 -52.17 1.28 -28.93
CA LEU A 276 -51.26 1.47 -30.05
C LEU A 276 -51.19 2.93 -30.50
N ALA A 277 -52.33 3.64 -30.50
CA ALA A 277 -52.35 5.07 -30.79
C ALA A 277 -51.60 5.88 -29.72
N MET A 278 -51.83 5.60 -28.43
CA MET A 278 -51.11 6.23 -27.32
C MET A 278 -49.61 5.94 -27.36
N ALA A 279 -49.20 4.71 -27.66
CA ALA A 279 -47.81 4.32 -27.84
C ALA A 279 -47.16 5.06 -29.01
N SER A 280 -47.88 5.23 -30.13
CA SER A 280 -47.40 5.99 -31.29
C SER A 280 -47.20 7.47 -30.96
N PHE A 281 -48.17 8.12 -30.29
CA PHE A 281 -48.03 9.51 -29.87
C PHE A 281 -46.96 9.69 -28.79
N GLY A 282 -46.82 8.74 -27.87
CA GLY A 282 -45.76 8.71 -26.87
C GLY A 282 -44.37 8.59 -27.50
N TRP A 283 -44.23 7.73 -28.51
CA TRP A 283 -42.99 7.60 -29.29
C TRP A 283 -42.62 8.91 -29.99
N ILE A 284 -43.55 9.48 -30.76
CA ILE A 284 -43.32 10.75 -31.47
C ILE A 284 -43.00 11.86 -30.47
N GLY A 285 -43.74 11.95 -29.37
CA GLY A 285 -43.57 12.97 -28.34
C GLY A 285 -42.22 12.90 -27.64
N ILE A 286 -41.83 11.71 -27.15
CA ILE A 286 -40.55 11.51 -26.48
C ILE A 286 -39.39 11.74 -27.46
N ARG A 287 -39.47 11.22 -28.69
CA ARG A 287 -38.43 11.40 -29.71
C ARG A 287 -38.28 12.86 -30.12
N ALA A 288 -39.38 13.56 -30.41
CA ALA A 288 -39.36 14.98 -30.79
C ALA A 288 -38.85 15.87 -29.65
N MET A 289 -39.27 15.61 -28.41
CA MET A 289 -38.81 16.33 -27.23
C MET A 289 -37.30 16.13 -27.01
N THR A 290 -36.84 14.88 -27.03
CA THR A 290 -35.44 14.52 -26.81
C THR A 290 -34.54 15.09 -27.91
N TRP A 291 -35.02 15.03 -29.15
CA TRP A 291 -34.38 15.67 -30.30
C TRP A 291 -34.23 17.18 -30.13
N PHE A 292 -35.30 17.86 -29.74
CA PHE A 292 -35.30 19.32 -29.57
C PHE A 292 -34.42 19.80 -28.41
N LEU A 293 -34.49 19.12 -27.26
CA LEU A 293 -33.81 19.52 -26.03
C LEU A 293 -32.29 19.33 -26.11
N PHE A 294 -31.81 18.23 -26.68
CA PHE A 294 -30.37 17.96 -26.78
C PHE A 294 -29.93 17.12 -27.98
N GLY A 295 -30.81 16.32 -28.59
CA GLY A 295 -30.46 15.48 -29.74
C GLY A 295 -29.89 16.25 -30.94
N ARG A 296 -30.47 17.40 -31.30
CA ARG A 296 -29.97 18.26 -32.40
C ARG A 296 -28.54 18.80 -32.19
N PHE A 297 -28.09 18.87 -30.94
CA PHE A 297 -26.77 19.40 -30.57
C PHE A 297 -25.78 18.27 -30.26
N GLY A 298 -26.25 17.14 -29.71
CA GLY A 298 -25.42 16.01 -29.28
C GLY A 298 -25.17 14.95 -30.36
N THR A 299 -26.12 14.72 -31.26
CA THR A 299 -26.03 13.63 -32.25
C THR A 299 -24.93 13.83 -33.31
N PRO A 300 -24.58 15.05 -33.77
CA PRO A 300 -23.44 15.24 -34.67
C PRO A 300 -22.12 14.81 -34.04
N ALA A 301 -21.93 15.06 -32.73
CA ALA A 301 -20.77 14.63 -31.98
C ALA A 301 -20.74 13.10 -31.81
N LEU A 302 -21.92 12.48 -31.62
CA LEU A 302 -22.05 11.02 -31.56
C LEU A 302 -21.65 10.37 -32.88
N LEU A 303 -22.13 10.90 -34.01
CA LEU A 303 -21.74 10.43 -35.34
C LEU A 303 -20.23 10.60 -35.61
N ALA A 304 -19.62 11.72 -35.21
CA ALA A 304 -18.19 11.96 -35.40
C ALA A 304 -17.32 10.99 -34.59
N VAL A 305 -17.72 10.68 -33.34
CA VAL A 305 -17.04 9.68 -32.50
C VAL A 305 -17.23 8.27 -33.07
N LEU A 306 -18.44 7.93 -33.52
CA LEU A 306 -18.75 6.61 -34.09
C LEU A 306 -18.01 6.38 -35.42
N ALA A 307 -17.89 7.42 -36.25
CA ALA A 307 -17.18 7.40 -37.53
C ALA A 307 -15.65 7.51 -37.38
N ARG A 308 -15.14 7.82 -36.18
CA ARG A 308 -13.72 8.19 -35.95
C ARG A 308 -13.21 9.33 -36.85
N GLU A 309 -14.12 10.13 -37.42
CA GLU A 309 -13.77 11.27 -38.25
C GLU A 309 -13.78 12.53 -37.39
N THR A 310 -12.61 13.17 -37.24
CA THR A 310 -12.54 14.58 -36.85
C THR A 310 -13.26 15.36 -37.93
N ILE A 311 -14.27 16.16 -37.57
CA ILE A 311 -15.02 17.02 -38.50
C ILE A 311 -14.04 17.70 -39.45
N SER A 312 -13.99 17.21 -40.68
CA SER A 312 -13.14 17.75 -41.73
C SER A 312 -13.84 18.97 -42.30
N VAL A 313 -13.46 20.15 -41.81
CA VAL A 313 -13.64 21.38 -42.59
C VAL A 313 -12.25 21.81 -43.05
N ALA A 314 -12.12 21.80 -44.37
CA ALA A 314 -11.04 22.36 -45.14
C ALA A 314 -10.71 23.80 -44.69
N GLU A 315 -9.44 24.18 -44.86
CA GLU A 315 -8.91 25.53 -44.66
C GLU A 315 -8.95 26.10 -43.23
N ALA A 316 -8.03 25.61 -42.40
CA ALA A 316 -7.40 26.44 -41.37
C ALA A 316 -5.89 26.52 -41.67
N ALA A 317 -5.42 27.77 -41.80
CA ALA A 317 -4.04 28.18 -42.03
C ALA A 317 -3.01 27.49 -41.11
N PRO A 318 -1.71 27.48 -41.46
CA PRO A 318 -0.66 26.82 -40.67
C PRO A 318 -0.37 27.60 -39.37
N GLY A 319 -1.29 27.51 -38.41
CA GLY A 319 -1.14 27.99 -37.05
C GLY A 319 -0.96 26.79 -36.12
N GLU A 320 0.25 26.68 -35.58
CA GLU A 320 0.67 25.88 -34.42
C GLU A 320 -0.20 24.69 -34.01
N ARG A 321 0.27 23.49 -34.39
CA ARG A 321 -0.13 22.24 -33.75
C ARG A 321 0.17 22.34 -32.24
N PRO A 322 -0.79 22.19 -31.32
CA PRO A 322 -0.49 22.12 -29.91
C PRO A 322 0.37 20.89 -29.65
N ARG A 323 1.58 21.09 -29.08
CA ARG A 323 2.42 19.98 -28.60
C ARG A 323 1.59 19.14 -27.63
N ALA A 324 1.64 17.82 -27.81
CA ALA A 324 1.14 16.90 -26.81
C ALA A 324 1.84 17.24 -25.47
N PRO A 325 1.11 17.32 -24.34
CA PRO A 325 1.76 17.46 -23.05
C PRO A 325 2.68 16.26 -22.88
N GLU A 326 3.99 16.49 -22.94
CA GLU A 326 4.96 15.47 -22.55
C GLU A 326 4.63 15.07 -21.11
N PRO A 327 4.48 13.77 -20.84
CA PRO A 327 3.94 13.37 -19.58
C PRO A 327 5.15 13.33 -18.63
N ASP A 328 5.41 14.46 -17.97
CA ASP A 328 6.42 14.63 -16.92
C ASP A 328 6.06 13.88 -15.61
N TRP A 329 4.93 13.14 -15.64
CA TRP A 329 4.29 12.44 -14.52
C TRP A 329 5.09 11.27 -13.93
N TRP A 330 5.89 10.57 -14.72
CA TRP A 330 6.68 9.42 -14.22
C TRP A 330 8.05 9.84 -13.72
N ARG A 331 8.62 10.92 -14.28
CA ARG A 331 9.99 11.34 -13.94
C ARG A 331 10.07 11.84 -12.50
N GLY A 332 9.08 12.61 -12.04
CA GLY A 332 9.02 13.08 -10.65
C GLY A 332 9.04 11.95 -9.61
N PRO A 333 8.08 11.00 -9.65
CA PRO A 333 8.03 9.86 -8.74
C PRO A 333 9.25 8.93 -8.85
N ILE A 334 9.75 8.66 -10.06
CA ILE A 334 10.93 7.80 -10.25
C ILE A 334 12.19 8.46 -9.68
N ASN A 335 12.34 9.77 -9.85
CA ASN A 335 13.47 10.50 -9.28
C ASN A 335 13.36 10.60 -7.75
N ALA A 336 12.14 10.77 -7.21
CA ALA A 336 11.90 10.71 -5.78
C ALA A 336 12.25 9.33 -5.19
N LEU A 337 11.84 8.25 -5.84
CA LEU A 337 12.17 6.87 -5.44
C LEU A 337 13.66 6.55 -5.54
N LYS A 338 14.36 7.05 -6.56
CA LYS A 338 15.81 6.87 -6.71
C LYS A 338 16.57 7.61 -5.61
N ALA A 339 16.19 8.87 -5.34
CA ALA A 339 16.77 9.66 -4.26
C ALA A 339 16.51 9.00 -2.89
N GLU A 340 15.33 8.42 -2.69
CA GLU A 340 15.02 7.62 -1.51
C GLU A 340 15.88 6.36 -1.42
N ASN A 341 16.08 5.62 -2.51
CA ASN A 341 16.86 4.37 -2.49
C ASN A 341 18.35 4.61 -2.15
N GLU A 342 18.96 5.66 -2.71
CA GLU A 342 20.33 6.05 -2.34
C GLU A 342 20.41 6.50 -0.88
N TRP A 343 19.39 7.24 -0.41
CA TRP A 343 19.27 7.61 0.99
C TRP A 343 19.09 6.38 1.91
N PHE A 344 18.29 5.38 1.52
CA PHE A 344 18.10 4.13 2.24
C PHE A 344 19.40 3.35 2.38
N ARG A 345 20.21 3.27 1.31
CA ARG A 345 21.52 2.60 1.35
C ARG A 345 22.48 3.29 2.31
N ALA A 346 22.63 4.61 2.21
CA ALA A 346 23.51 5.36 3.10
C ALA A 346 23.09 5.23 4.57
N ARG A 347 21.78 5.27 4.85
CA ARG A 347 21.26 5.16 6.22
C ARG A 347 21.27 3.73 6.77
N SER A 348 21.22 2.70 5.91
CA SER A 348 21.31 1.30 6.34
C SER A 348 22.64 0.97 7.01
N LEU A 349 23.74 1.59 6.56
CA LEU A 349 25.05 1.46 7.18
C LEU A 349 25.07 2.11 8.58
N GLU A 350 24.47 3.29 8.71
CA GLU A 350 24.35 3.97 10.01
C GLU A 350 23.44 3.20 10.98
N LEU A 351 22.37 2.56 10.49
CA LEU A 351 21.52 1.68 11.30
C LEU A 351 22.27 0.42 11.76
N LEU A 352 23.04 -0.19 10.86
CA LEU A 352 23.85 -1.35 11.19
C LEU A 352 24.88 -0.97 12.26
N GLU A 353 25.52 0.18 12.12
CA GLU A 353 26.45 0.72 13.12
C GLU A 353 25.77 1.00 14.47
N LEU A 354 24.64 1.71 14.47
CA LEU A 354 23.87 2.01 15.68
C LEU A 354 23.38 0.75 16.42
N MET A 355 23.03 -0.30 15.67
CA MET A 355 22.54 -1.56 16.24
C MET A 355 23.68 -2.48 16.69
N SER A 356 24.79 -2.50 15.95
CA SER A 356 25.91 -3.41 16.23
C SER A 356 26.85 -2.88 17.32
N LEU A 357 27.11 -1.57 17.37
CA LEU A 357 28.01 -0.97 18.35
C LEU A 357 27.67 -1.35 19.80
N PRO A 358 26.41 -1.26 20.27
CA PRO A 358 26.10 -1.54 21.67
C PRO A 358 26.20 -3.04 21.99
N VAL A 359 25.91 -3.92 21.02
CA VAL A 359 26.11 -5.37 21.16
C VAL A 359 27.60 -5.72 21.24
N LEU A 360 28.41 -5.11 20.37
CA LEU A 360 29.87 -5.30 20.36
C LEU A 360 30.53 -4.77 21.63
N GLN A 361 30.02 -3.68 22.21
CA GLN A 361 30.49 -3.16 23.50
C GLN A 361 30.26 -4.15 24.64
N LEU A 362 29.08 -4.80 24.70
CA LEU A 362 28.80 -5.85 25.69
C LEU A 362 29.72 -7.07 25.53
N LEU A 363 29.95 -7.51 24.29
CA LEU A 363 30.84 -8.63 24.00
C LEU A 363 32.29 -8.31 24.36
N ALA A 364 32.78 -7.11 24.02
CA ALA A 364 34.12 -6.67 24.39
C ALA A 364 34.28 -6.50 25.92
N ALA A 365 33.23 -6.07 26.63
CA ALA A 365 33.22 -6.05 28.09
C ALA A 365 33.36 -7.46 28.67
N ALA A 366 32.67 -8.46 28.10
CA ALA A 366 32.80 -9.86 28.52
C ALA A 366 34.23 -10.40 28.30
N VAL A 367 34.83 -10.10 27.15
CA VAL A 367 36.24 -10.46 26.87
C VAL A 367 37.20 -9.74 27.82
N ASN A 368 36.93 -8.47 28.13
CA ASN A 368 37.71 -7.73 29.13
C ASN A 368 37.61 -8.36 30.52
N CYS A 369 36.45 -8.89 30.93
CA CYS A 369 36.32 -9.63 32.18
C CYS A 369 37.28 -10.83 32.22
N ALA A 370 37.29 -11.65 31.17
CA ALA A 370 38.19 -12.80 31.10
C ALA A 370 39.68 -12.39 31.05
N THR A 371 40.00 -11.36 30.28
CA THR A 371 41.39 -10.91 30.09
C THR A 371 41.97 -10.31 31.37
N VAL A 372 41.20 -9.49 32.11
CA VAL A 372 41.65 -8.91 33.38
C VAL A 372 41.96 -9.99 34.41
N VAL A 373 41.20 -11.09 34.44
CA VAL A 373 41.48 -12.23 35.33
C VAL A 373 42.86 -12.82 35.01
N ILE A 374 43.20 -13.00 33.73
CA ILE A 374 44.43 -13.67 33.29
C ILE A 374 45.63 -12.73 33.35
N THR A 375 45.56 -11.55 32.74
CA THR A 375 46.72 -10.66 32.52
C THR A 375 46.70 -9.39 33.38
N SER A 376 45.66 -9.17 34.20
CA SER A 376 45.43 -7.92 34.96
C SER A 376 45.33 -6.66 34.09
N ARG A 377 45.12 -6.82 32.77
CA ARG A 377 44.97 -5.72 31.80
C ARG A 377 43.73 -5.95 30.95
N GLN A 378 43.11 -4.87 30.49
CA GLN A 378 41.98 -4.92 29.57
C GLN A 378 42.47 -5.19 28.14
N ALA A 379 41.73 -6.00 27.38
CA ALA A 379 42.03 -6.28 25.97
C ALA A 379 41.60 -5.13 25.06
N PHE A 380 40.44 -4.52 25.36
CA PHE A 380 39.83 -3.44 24.58
C PHE A 380 39.61 -2.20 25.45
N LYS A 381 39.90 -1.02 24.89
CA LYS A 381 39.51 0.27 25.50
C LYS A 381 38.09 0.60 25.08
N LEU A 382 37.18 0.68 26.06
CA LEU A 382 35.78 1.06 25.86
C LEU A 382 35.58 2.57 26.18
N PRO A 383 34.59 3.26 25.59
CA PRO A 383 33.60 2.77 24.63
C PRO A 383 34.09 2.83 23.17
N PHE A 384 33.59 1.93 22.32
CA PHE A 384 33.81 2.03 20.87
C PHE A 384 32.98 3.16 20.28
N THR A 385 33.63 4.02 19.50
CA THR A 385 32.98 5.13 18.77
C THR A 385 32.56 4.77 17.35
N THR A 386 33.22 3.79 16.72
CA THR A 386 32.96 3.34 15.34
C THR A 386 33.19 1.84 15.19
N LEU A 387 32.58 1.23 14.17
CA LEU A 387 32.76 -0.19 13.85
C LEU A 387 34.21 -0.57 13.51
N GLU A 388 34.96 0.35 12.90
CA GLU A 388 36.35 0.17 12.50
C GLU A 388 37.28 -0.08 13.70
N ASN A 389 36.97 0.55 14.84
CA ASN A 389 37.71 0.35 16.10
C ASN A 389 37.55 -1.06 16.69
N VAL A 390 36.53 -1.83 16.26
CA VAL A 390 36.29 -3.20 16.71
C VAL A 390 37.03 -4.21 15.83
N MET A 391 37.30 -3.86 14.56
CA MET A 391 37.93 -4.75 13.57
C MET A 391 39.45 -4.88 13.69
N ILE A 392 40.07 -4.17 14.64
CA ILE A 392 41.51 -4.29 14.90
C ILE A 392 41.78 -5.65 15.59
N LYS A 393 41.90 -6.70 14.77
CA LYS A 393 42.40 -8.04 15.16
C LYS A 393 43.73 -7.96 15.94
N ASP A 394 44.49 -6.89 15.75
CA ASP A 394 45.82 -6.72 16.35
C ASP A 394 45.81 -6.53 17.86
N ALA A 395 44.73 -5.98 18.45
CA ALA A 395 44.69 -5.72 19.90
C ALA A 395 44.67 -7.02 20.72
N LEU A 396 43.90 -8.01 20.29
CA LEU A 396 43.76 -9.30 20.99
C LEU A 396 45.04 -10.16 20.81
N VAL A 397 45.68 -10.05 19.64
CA VAL A 397 46.96 -10.72 19.35
C VAL A 397 48.12 -10.08 20.11
N GLN A 398 48.17 -8.75 20.24
CA GLN A 398 49.22 -8.05 21.01
C GLN A 398 49.16 -8.38 22.50
N VAL A 399 47.96 -8.45 23.08
CA VAL A 399 47.78 -8.82 24.51
C VAL A 399 48.16 -10.28 24.76
N LEU A 400 47.80 -11.20 23.86
CA LEU A 400 48.20 -12.61 23.96
C LEU A 400 49.70 -12.84 23.74
N ARG A 401 50.37 -11.99 22.95
CA ARG A 401 51.83 -12.07 22.72
C ARG A 401 52.67 -11.43 23.81
N GLY A 402 52.06 -10.79 24.82
CA GLY A 402 52.78 -10.16 25.94
C GLY A 402 53.71 -9.02 25.52
N GLN A 403 53.53 -8.45 24.33
CA GLN A 403 54.38 -7.36 23.85
C GLN A 403 53.91 -6.03 24.44
N SER A 404 54.79 -5.42 25.23
CA SER A 404 54.66 -4.04 25.70
C SER A 404 54.56 -3.12 24.48
N GLY A 405 53.40 -2.49 24.28
CA GLY A 405 53.21 -1.48 23.25
C GLY A 405 54.16 -0.30 23.47
N GLN A 406 55.21 -0.22 22.65
CA GLN A 406 55.74 1.07 22.21
C GLN A 406 54.84 1.53 21.05
N PRO A 407 54.34 2.77 21.06
CA PRO A 407 53.58 3.29 19.94
C PRO A 407 54.53 3.42 18.74
N SER A 408 54.28 2.66 17.68
CA SER A 408 54.92 2.87 16.39
C SER A 408 54.43 4.20 15.82
N THR A 409 55.20 5.25 16.08
CA THR A 409 55.19 6.46 15.26
C THR A 409 55.85 6.13 13.92
N SER A 410 55.04 6.04 12.87
CA SER A 410 55.42 6.20 11.47
C SER A 410 54.16 6.78 10.78
N GLY A 411 54.09 8.01 10.29
CA GLY A 411 55.16 8.81 9.69
C GLY A 411 55.35 8.41 8.23
N ASP A 412 54.31 8.56 7.41
CA ASP A 412 54.26 9.36 6.17
C ASP A 412 52.94 9.12 5.40
#